data_AF-A0A951GQX3-F1
#
_entry.id   AF-A0A951GQX3-F1
#
_cell.length_a   1.000
_cell.length_b   1.000
_cell.length_c   1.000
_cell.angle_alpha   90.00
_cell.angle_beta   90.00
_cell.angle_gamma   90.00
#
_symmetry.space_group_name_H-M   'P 1'
#
loop_
_entity.id
_entity.type
_entity.pdbx_description
1 polymer ?
#
loop_
_entity_poly.entity_id
_entity_poly.type
_entity_poly.pdbx_seq_one_letter_code
_entity_poly.pdbx_strand_id
1 'polypeptide(L)' 'MNDAGTIVELRRGVRIDRGRTPLLAVDQLSLEFRTRSGIVRALENISFDLKRGETMALVGESGS' A
#
# COMPACT_ATOMS: atom_id res chain seq x y z
N MET A 1 -2.08 -31.25 2.72
CA MET A 1 -0.75 -30.80 2.27
C MET A 1 -0.81 -29.29 2.24
N ASN A 2 0.02 -28.63 3.04
CA ASN A 2 -0.38 -27.47 3.84
C ASN A 2 -0.11 -26.16 3.07
N ASP A 3 -1.14 -25.33 2.92
CA ASP A 3 -1.09 -23.97 2.38
C ASP A 3 -0.22 -23.09 3.28
N ALA A 4 1.08 -23.03 3.00
CA ALA A 4 1.97 -22.02 3.56
C ALA A 4 1.66 -20.69 2.86
N GLY A 5 0.61 -20.01 3.34
CA GLY A 5 0.04 -18.80 2.75
C GLY A 5 1.02 -17.63 2.73
N THR A 6 0.92 -16.80 1.69
CA THR A 6 1.58 -15.50 1.60
C THR A 6 1.21 -14.66 2.81
N ILE A 7 2.19 -14.31 3.63
CA ILE A 7 1.99 -13.38 4.75
C ILE A 7 2.27 -11.98 4.21
N VAL A 8 1.25 -11.12 4.28
CA VAL A 8 1.31 -9.70 3.91
C VAL A 8 1.52 -8.90 5.18
N GLU A 9 2.62 -8.16 5.27
CA GLU A 9 2.92 -7.31 6.42
C GLU A 9 2.81 -5.83 6.03
N LEU A 10 1.78 -5.16 6.56
CA LEU A 10 1.57 -3.72 6.39
C LEU A 10 2.21 -2.98 7.57
N ARG A 11 3.17 -2.09 7.29
CA ARG A 11 3.97 -1.46 8.34
C ARG A 11 3.55 -0.04 8.75
N ARG A 12 2.60 0.64 8.09
CA ARG A 12 2.26 2.06 8.38
C ARG A 12 0.80 2.49 8.09
N GLY A 13 0.49 3.75 8.39
CA GLY A 13 -0.85 4.31 8.57
C GLY A 13 -1.52 4.84 7.30
N VAL A 14 -2.75 4.38 7.08
CA VAL A 14 -3.70 4.90 6.09
C VAL A 14 -4.83 5.59 6.84
N ARG A 15 -5.14 6.85 6.50
CA ARG A 15 -6.23 7.62 7.11
C ARG A 15 -7.25 8.02 6.05
N ILE A 16 -8.53 7.84 6.36
CA ILE A 16 -9.66 8.24 5.50
C ILE A 16 -10.55 9.19 6.30
N ASP A 17 -10.85 10.36 5.76
CA ASP A 17 -11.69 11.38 6.42
C ASP A 17 -12.81 11.88 5.49
N ARG A 18 -14.07 11.75 5.92
CA ARG A 18 -15.25 12.12 5.13
C ARG A 18 -15.58 13.62 5.15
N GLY A 19 -14.96 14.42 6.00
CA GLY A 19 -15.28 15.85 6.17
C GLY A 19 -14.08 16.79 6.07
N ARG A 20 -12.84 16.26 6.04
CA ARG A 20 -11.61 17.04 5.97
C ARG A 20 -10.80 16.72 4.71
N THR A 21 -9.92 17.64 4.34
CA THR A 21 -8.94 17.45 3.27
C THR A 21 -7.60 17.17 3.93
N PRO A 22 -6.87 16.11 3.52
CA PRO A 22 -7.19 15.19 2.43
C PRO A 22 -8.26 14.14 2.78
N LEU A 23 -8.99 13.65 1.77
CA LEU A 23 -9.98 12.57 1.91
C LEU A 23 -9.28 11.25 2.25
N LEU A 24 -8.11 11.02 1.66
CA LEU A 24 -7.22 9.90 1.95
C LEU A 24 -5.80 10.45 2.15
N ALA A 25 -5.17 10.09 3.26
CA ALA A 25 -3.76 10.34 3.52
C ALA A 25 -3.05 9.00 3.72
N VAL A 26 -2.03 8.76 2.93
CA VAL A 26 -1.12 7.62 3.06
C VAL A 26 0.22 8.15 3.52
N ASP A 27 0.73 7.62 4.64
CA ASP A 27 1.99 8.08 5.22
C ASP A 27 3.00 6.94 5.35
N GLN A 28 4.08 7.08 4.59
CA GLN A 28 5.26 6.23 4.55
C GLN A 28 4.94 4.72 4.35
N LEU A 29 3.84 4.39 3.67
CA LEU A 29 3.37 3.02 3.45
C LEU A 29 4.49 2.14 2.86
N SER A 30 4.74 1.03 3.53
CA SER A 30 5.67 0.00 3.07
C SER A 30 4.98 -1.35 3.16
N LEU A 31 5.16 -2.16 2.12
CA LEU A 31 4.49 -3.45 1.93
C LEU A 31 5.53 -4.49 1.52
N GLU A 32 5.59 -5.57 2.28
CA GLU A 32 6.48 -6.70 2.02
C GLU A 32 5.67 -8.00 1.93
N PHE A 33 5.97 -8.80 0.90
CA PHE A 33 5.47 -10.15 0.73
C PHE A 33 6.55 -11.14 1.16
N ARG A 34 6.22 -12.01 2.12
CA ARG A 34 7.08 -13.15 2.46
C ARG A 34 6.74 -14.31 1.54
N THR A 35 7.65 -14.64 0.63
CA THR A 35 7.51 -15.73 -0.34
C THR A 35 8.49 -16.86 -0.02
N ARG A 36 8.33 -18.02 -0.69
CA ARG A 36 9.29 -19.13 -0.58
C ARG A 36 10.69 -18.76 -1.07
N SER A 37 10.78 -17.82 -2.00
CA SER A 37 12.04 -17.36 -2.59
C SER A 37 12.69 -16.20 -1.81
N GLY A 38 12.06 -15.74 -0.72
CA GLY A 38 12.53 -14.62 0.09
C GLY A 38 11.49 -13.51 0.26
N ILE A 39 11.93 -12.39 0.81
CA ILE A 39 11.12 -11.20 0.99
C ILE A 39 11.10 -10.41 -0.32
N VAL A 40 9.90 -10.13 -0.83
CA VAL A 40 9.69 -9.21 -1.95
C VAL A 40 9.08 -7.93 -1.39
N ARG A 41 9.79 -6.81 -1.53
CA ARG A 41 9.27 -5.50 -1.16
C ARG A 41 8.48 -4.93 -2.35
N ALA A 42 7.19 -4.73 -2.16
CA ALA A 42 6.28 -4.24 -3.19
C ALA A 42 6.05 -2.73 -3.10
N LEU A 43 6.03 -2.18 -1.90
CA LEU A 43 5.98 -0.73 -1.70
C LEU A 43 7.05 -0.32 -0.68
N GLU A 44 7.74 0.78 -0.94
CA GLU A 44 8.73 1.34 -0.04
C GLU A 44 8.46 2.81 0.24
N ASN A 45 8.15 3.14 1.50
CA ASN A 45 8.02 4.50 2.01
C ASN A 45 7.16 5.46 1.16
N ILE A 46 6.01 4.96 0.69
CA ILE A 46 5.10 5.74 -0.16
C ILE A 46 4.24 6.67 0.69
N SER A 47 4.26 7.97 0.38
CA SER A 47 3.37 8.98 0.98
C SER A 47 2.64 9.77 -0.11
N PHE A 48 1.32 9.89 0.02
CA PHE A 48 0.51 10.75 -0.85
C PHE A 48 -0.80 11.12 -0.17
N ASP A 49 -1.38 12.21 -0.65
CA ASP A 49 -2.69 12.71 -0.25
C ASP A 49 -3.62 12.72 -1.47
N LEU A 50 -4.85 12.25 -1.29
CA LEU A 50 -5.92 12.37 -2.29
C LEU A 50 -7.02 13.28 -1.74
N LYS A 51 -7.29 14.39 -2.43
CA LYS A 51 -8.32 15.35 -2.03
C LYS A 51 -9.69 14.92 -2.54
N ARG A 52 -10.74 15.51 -1.96
CA ARG A 52 -12.10 15.31 -2.47
C ARG A 52 -12.23 15.88 -3.88
N GLY A 53 -12.79 15.08 -4.80
CA GLY A 53 -13.00 15.48 -6.19
C GLY A 53 -11.74 15.36 -7.07
N GLU A 54 -10.64 14.87 -6.50
CA GLU A 54 -9.43 14.55 -7.24
C GLU A 54 -9.49 13.09 -7.74
N THR A 55 -9.01 12.87 -8.96
CA THR A 55 -8.84 11.53 -9.52
C THR A 55 -7.35 11.25 -9.62
N MET A 56 -6.90 10.18 -8.96
CA MET A 56 -5.54 9.68 -9.06
C MET A 56 -5.53 8.31 -9.73
N ALA A 57 -4.65 8.12 -10.71
CA ALA A 57 -4.42 6.84 -11.36
C ALA A 57 -3.15 6.20 -10.80
N LEU A 58 -3.27 4.92 -10.41
CA LEU A 58 -2.11 4.08 -10.12
C LEU A 58 -1.76 3.31 -11.40
N VAL A 59 -0.53 3.45 -11.86
CA VAL A 59 -0.01 2.78 -13.06
C VAL A 59 1.23 1.97 -12.69
N GLY A 60 1.37 0.78 -13.27
CA GLY A 60 2.49 -0.13 -13.01
C GLY A 60 2.58 -1.22 -14.07
N GLU A 61 3.77 -1.76 -14.25
CA GLU A 61 4.00 -2.97 -15.05
C GLU A 61 3.57 -4.20 -14.23
N SER A 62 3.19 -5.30 -14.86
CA SER A 62 2.87 -6.53 -14.11
C SER A 62 4.09 -6.96 -13.29
N GLY A 63 3.97 -6.90 -11.96
CA GLY A 63 5.05 -7.29 -11.03
C GLY A 63 5.79 -6.13 -10.37
N SER A 64 5.44 -4.87 -10.66
CA SER A 64 5.78 -3.71 -9.82
C SER A 64 4.77 -3.49 -8.70
#